data_AF-A0A928QQR1-F1
#
_entry.id   AF-A0A928QQR1-F1
#
_cell.length_a   1.000
_cell.length_b   1.000
_cell.length_c   1.000
_cell.angle_alpha   90.00
_cell.angle_beta   90.00
_cell.angle_gamma   90.00
#
_symmetry.space_group_name_H-M   'P 1'
#
loop_
_entity.id
_entity.type
_entity.pdbx_description
1 polymer ?
#
loop_
_entity_poly.entity_id
_entity_poly.type
_entity_poly.pdbx_seq_one_letter_code
_entity_poly.pdbx_strand_id
1 'polypeptide(L)'
;MTERHDRPVWAPRVSHRLIRELYEKNAAGFYDEDLADEVGYAFLARAESLVRTNDAHFYHNYFCPVCDQSVGYREHVLHCTCGWSLPWKEYHASYQKKQLIGQDIPNLVRPYLAEFRAAREYHAKMRAIDNLLHRFHWEIRGEPTRPLAVNFIDLRLFDVVRFLISLAYPEGDEEAARQYDTWLMNAKKSRWYENELEEMGIE
;
A
#
# COMPACT_ATOMS: atom_id res chain seq x y z
N MET A 1 -2.65 37.87 0.05
CA MET A 1 -2.73 36.39 0.13
C MET A 1 -1.50 35.86 -0.61
N THR A 2 -0.67 35.07 0.05
CA THR A 2 0.54 34.50 -0.57
C THR A 2 0.13 33.36 -1.49
N GLU A 3 0.52 33.42 -2.76
CA GLU A 3 0.31 32.31 -3.70
C GLU A 3 1.08 31.08 -3.21
N ARG A 4 0.42 29.92 -3.21
CA ARG A 4 1.02 28.64 -2.78
C ARG A 4 1.02 27.66 -3.93
N HIS A 5 2.16 26.98 -4.11
CA HIS A 5 2.39 26.01 -5.17
C HIS A 5 2.94 24.68 -4.64
N ASP A 6 2.63 24.37 -3.37
CA ASP A 6 3.11 23.17 -2.70
C ASP A 6 2.70 21.91 -3.47
N ARG A 7 3.64 21.00 -3.67
CA ARG A 7 3.33 19.69 -4.26
C ARG A 7 2.75 18.77 -3.19
N PRO A 8 1.73 17.97 -3.51
CA PRO A 8 1.26 16.94 -2.59
C PRO A 8 2.37 16.00 -2.16
N VAL A 9 2.40 15.72 -0.85
CA VAL A 9 3.28 14.71 -0.26
C VAL A 9 2.47 13.44 -0.04
N TRP A 10 3.05 12.31 -0.42
CA TRP A 10 2.39 11.01 -0.32
C TRP A 10 3.22 10.09 0.56
N ALA A 11 2.56 9.31 1.40
CA ALA A 11 3.22 8.42 2.34
C ALA A 11 4.08 7.38 1.58
N PRO A 12 5.28 7.05 2.09
CA PRO A 12 6.12 6.02 1.50
C PRO A 12 5.52 4.63 1.72
N ARG A 13 6.10 3.61 1.08
CA ARG A 13 5.81 2.22 1.43
C ARG A 13 6.38 1.92 2.82
N VAL A 14 5.68 1.09 3.57
CA VAL A 14 6.01 0.65 4.93
C VAL A 14 7.20 -0.30 4.89
N SER A 15 8.10 -0.17 5.86
CA SER A 15 9.30 -1.00 5.91
C SER A 15 8.96 -2.45 6.27
N HIS A 16 9.36 -3.39 5.43
CA HIS A 16 9.29 -4.82 5.71
C HIS A 16 10.04 -5.21 6.99
N ARG A 17 11.07 -4.45 7.39
CA ARG A 17 11.83 -4.68 8.62
C ARG A 17 11.01 -4.40 9.86
N LEU A 18 10.28 -3.27 9.88
CA LEU A 18 9.36 -2.94 10.99
C LEU A 18 8.22 -3.94 11.08
N ILE A 19 7.66 -4.34 9.94
CA ILE A 19 6.60 -5.36 9.89
C ILE A 19 7.14 -6.69 10.44
N ARG A 20 8.34 -7.11 10.03
CA ARG A 20 8.98 -8.34 10.54
C ARG A 20 9.18 -8.28 12.05
N GLU A 21 9.78 -7.19 12.55
CA GLU A 21 10.05 -7.01 13.97
C GLU A 21 8.76 -7.07 14.80
N LEU A 22 7.68 -6.45 14.30
CA LEU A 22 6.37 -6.49 14.96
C LEU A 22 5.86 -7.93 15.11
N TYR A 23 5.94 -8.72 14.04
CA TYR A 23 5.47 -10.10 14.04
C TYR A 23 6.37 -11.02 14.90
N GLU A 24 7.69 -10.82 14.85
CA GLU A 24 8.64 -11.59 15.67
C GLU A 24 8.45 -11.30 17.17
N LYS A 25 8.30 -10.03 17.56
CA LYS A 25 7.99 -9.65 18.95
C LYS A 25 6.65 -10.23 19.41
N ASN A 26 5.60 -10.11 18.58
CA ASN A 26 4.28 -10.67 18.89
C ASN A 26 4.35 -12.19 19.09
N ALA A 27 5.06 -12.92 18.21
CA ALA A 27 5.24 -14.37 18.31
C ALA A 27 6.03 -14.78 19.56
N ALA A 28 6.97 -13.96 20.00
CA ALA A 28 7.72 -14.13 21.25
C ALA A 28 6.93 -13.72 22.51
N GLY A 29 5.67 -13.28 22.37
CA GLY A 29 4.82 -12.83 23.48
C GLY A 29 5.12 -11.42 23.98
N PHE A 30 5.90 -10.63 23.23
CA PHE A 30 6.18 -9.23 23.53
C PHE A 30 5.22 -8.32 22.76
N TYR A 31 4.28 -7.71 23.48
CA TYR A 31 3.29 -6.80 22.91
C TYR A 31 3.79 -5.36 22.92
N ASP A 32 4.53 -5.01 21.88
CA ASP A 32 5.10 -3.67 21.68
C ASP A 32 4.07 -2.74 21.03
N GLU A 33 3.41 -1.92 21.87
CA GLU A 33 2.35 -1.01 21.41
C GLU A 33 2.88 0.13 20.54
N ASP A 34 4.06 0.66 20.85
CA ASP A 34 4.69 1.73 20.07
C ASP A 34 5.02 1.25 18.66
N LEU A 35 5.55 0.02 18.53
CA LEU A 35 5.83 -0.58 17.22
C LEU A 35 4.54 -0.91 16.45
N ALA A 36 3.49 -1.37 17.13
CA ALA A 36 2.18 -1.59 16.50
C ALA A 36 1.58 -0.27 15.98
N ASP A 37 1.75 0.83 16.72
CA ASP A 37 1.36 2.17 16.29
C ASP A 37 2.21 2.64 15.11
N GLU A 38 3.53 2.48 15.15
CA GLU A 38 4.41 2.89 14.06
C GLU A 38 4.03 2.20 12.74
N VAL A 39 3.91 0.86 12.76
CA VAL A 39 3.52 0.08 11.58
C VAL A 39 2.11 0.42 11.13
N GLY A 40 1.17 0.50 12.08
CA GLY A 40 -0.23 0.75 11.79
C GLY A 40 -0.49 2.15 11.23
N TYR A 41 0.08 3.20 11.82
CA TYR A 41 -0.03 4.55 11.27
C TYR A 41 0.69 4.70 9.93
N ALA A 42 1.79 3.99 9.71
CA ALA A 42 2.45 3.96 8.40
C ALA A 42 1.55 3.32 7.32
N PHE A 43 0.91 2.19 7.63
CA PHE A 43 -0.07 1.58 6.73
C PHE A 43 -1.30 2.48 6.52
N LEU A 44 -1.79 3.15 7.57
CA LEU A 44 -2.91 4.10 7.49
C LEU A 44 -2.59 5.25 6.53
N ALA A 45 -1.47 5.94 6.73
CA ALA A 45 -1.04 7.04 5.89
C ALA A 45 -0.84 6.59 4.42
N ARG A 46 -0.35 5.36 4.21
CA ARG A 46 -0.18 4.79 2.88
C ARG A 46 -1.52 4.45 2.21
N ALA A 47 -2.46 3.87 2.95
CA ALA A 47 -3.81 3.59 2.46
C ALA A 47 -4.57 4.88 2.11
N GLU A 48 -4.45 5.94 2.92
CA GLU A 48 -5.02 7.25 2.62
C GLU A 48 -4.42 7.88 1.36
N SER A 49 -3.09 7.77 1.20
CA SER A 49 -2.41 8.21 -0.02
C SER A 49 -2.96 7.50 -1.25
N LEU A 50 -3.11 6.16 -1.18
CA LEU A 50 -3.68 5.35 -2.26
C LEU A 50 -5.11 5.77 -2.60
N VAL A 51 -5.98 5.99 -1.61
CA VAL A 51 -7.35 6.44 -1.88
C VAL A 51 -7.33 7.79 -2.61
N ARG A 52 -6.59 8.77 -2.08
CA ARG A 52 -6.53 10.13 -2.65
C ARG A 52 -5.95 10.18 -4.06
N THR A 53 -4.91 9.40 -4.35
CA THR A 53 -4.32 9.36 -5.69
C THR A 53 -5.21 8.65 -6.70
N ASN A 54 -5.95 7.61 -6.29
CA ASN A 54 -6.94 6.96 -7.17
C ASN A 54 -8.17 7.85 -7.40
N ASP A 55 -8.65 8.57 -6.38
CA ASP A 55 -9.67 9.61 -6.50
C ASP A 55 -9.28 10.67 -7.53
N ALA A 56 -8.03 11.15 -7.49
CA ALA A 56 -7.52 12.12 -8.44
C ALA A 56 -7.31 11.54 -9.85
N HIS A 57 -6.84 10.29 -9.95
CA HIS A 57 -6.44 9.67 -11.22
C HIS A 57 -7.63 9.15 -12.02
N PHE A 58 -8.60 8.49 -11.37
CA PHE A 58 -9.73 7.85 -12.04
C PHE A 58 -11.04 8.63 -11.97
N TYR A 59 -11.22 9.46 -10.94
CA TYR A 59 -12.49 10.15 -10.67
C TYR A 59 -12.39 11.68 -10.76
N HIS A 60 -11.22 12.20 -11.12
CA HIS A 60 -10.97 13.65 -11.21
C HIS A 60 -11.30 14.41 -9.93
N ASN A 61 -11.20 13.76 -8.77
CA ASN A 61 -11.42 14.37 -7.47
C ASN A 61 -10.07 14.74 -6.84
N TYR A 62 -9.78 16.04 -6.80
CA TYR A 62 -8.50 16.59 -6.40
C TYR A 62 -8.60 17.27 -5.03
N PHE A 63 -7.51 17.23 -4.25
CA PHE A 63 -7.46 17.84 -2.92
C PHE A 63 -6.30 18.82 -2.79
N CYS A 64 -6.52 19.87 -2.01
CA CYS A 64 -5.49 20.86 -1.69
C CYS A 64 -4.53 20.28 -0.64
N PRO A 65 -3.21 20.26 -0.89
CA PRO A 65 -2.24 19.77 0.09
C PRO A 65 -2.05 20.71 1.30
N VAL A 66 -2.63 21.91 1.27
CA VAL A 66 -2.49 22.92 2.32
C VAL A 66 -3.66 22.89 3.31
N CYS A 67 -4.90 22.83 2.81
CA CYS A 67 -6.11 22.92 3.64
C CYS A 67 -7.05 21.72 3.52
N ASP A 68 -6.65 20.71 2.74
CA ASP A 68 -7.39 19.45 2.54
C ASP A 68 -8.77 19.59 1.87
N GLN A 69 -9.12 20.78 1.36
CA GLN A 69 -10.37 21.01 0.64
C GLN A 69 -10.29 20.50 -0.79
N SER A 70 -11.46 20.16 -1.36
CA SER A 70 -11.58 19.87 -2.80
C SER A 70 -11.15 21.08 -3.64
N VAL A 71 -10.52 20.82 -4.78
CA VAL A 71 -10.00 21.88 -5.67
C VAL A 71 -10.68 21.83 -7.03
N GLY A 72 -10.92 23.02 -7.59
CA GLY A 72 -11.45 23.16 -8.94
C GLY A 72 -10.35 22.95 -9.98
N TYR A 73 -10.73 22.42 -11.15
CA TYR A 73 -9.84 22.27 -12.30
C TYR A 73 -10.29 23.19 -13.44
N ARG A 74 -9.40 24.09 -13.88
CA ARG A 74 -9.65 25.02 -14.99
C ARG A 74 -8.34 25.29 -15.72
N GLU A 75 -8.38 25.33 -17.05
CA GLU A 75 -7.22 25.72 -17.88
C GLU A 75 -5.94 24.93 -17.53
N HIS A 76 -6.09 23.63 -17.26
CA HIS A 76 -5.00 22.74 -16.84
C HIS A 76 -4.35 23.03 -15.48
N VAL A 77 -4.98 23.87 -14.66
CA VAL A 77 -4.53 24.25 -13.32
C VAL A 77 -5.58 23.87 -12.28
N LEU A 78 -5.11 23.35 -11.14
CA LEU A 78 -5.91 23.08 -9.97
C LEU A 78 -5.90 24.32 -9.07
N HIS A 79 -7.07 24.71 -8.55
CA HIS A 79 -7.23 25.92 -7.73
C HIS A 79 -8.01 25.64 -6.44
N CYS A 80 -7.52 26.18 -5.33
CA CYS A 80 -8.18 26.14 -4.04
C CYS A 80 -8.55 27.54 -3.55
N THR A 81 -9.63 27.64 -2.78
CA THR A 81 -10.07 28.87 -2.12
C THR A 81 -9.07 29.40 -1.08
N CYS A 82 -8.16 28.56 -0.59
CA CYS A 82 -7.08 28.97 0.32
C CYS A 82 -5.92 29.72 -0.36
N GLY A 83 -5.97 29.90 -1.69
CA GLY A 83 -4.91 30.53 -2.48
C GLY A 83 -3.85 29.58 -3.02
N TRP A 84 -4.02 28.26 -2.85
CA TRP A 84 -3.16 27.26 -3.48
C TRP A 84 -3.55 27.03 -4.94
N SER A 85 -2.55 26.88 -5.80
CA SER A 85 -2.74 26.43 -7.17
C SER A 85 -1.55 25.62 -7.69
N LEU A 86 -1.83 24.64 -8.56
CA LEU A 86 -0.78 23.82 -9.17
C LEU A 86 -1.22 23.32 -10.55
N PRO A 87 -0.35 23.36 -11.58
CA PRO A 87 -0.65 22.71 -12.85
C PRO A 87 -0.96 21.23 -12.65
N TRP A 88 -2.00 20.72 -13.32
CA TRP A 88 -2.38 19.31 -13.23
C TRP A 88 -1.21 18.36 -13.54
N LYS A 89 -0.35 18.74 -14.49
CA LYS A 89 0.83 17.93 -14.86
C LYS A 89 1.78 17.73 -13.67
N GLU A 90 1.96 18.76 -12.85
CA GLU A 90 2.80 18.70 -11.66
C GLU A 90 2.12 17.93 -10.53
N TYR A 91 0.81 18.08 -10.37
CA TYR A 91 0.02 17.27 -9.45
C TYR A 91 0.13 15.78 -9.79
N HIS A 92 -0.08 15.41 -11.05
CA HIS A 92 0.04 14.03 -11.53
C HIS A 92 1.47 13.48 -11.36
N ALA A 93 2.48 14.28 -11.68
CA ALA A 93 3.89 13.92 -11.49
C ALA A 93 4.24 13.66 -10.01
N SER A 94 3.50 14.24 -9.06
CA SER A 94 3.77 14.05 -7.62
C SER A 94 3.56 12.61 -7.13
N TYR A 95 2.69 11.82 -7.79
CA TYR A 95 2.42 10.41 -7.42
C TYR A 95 2.76 9.39 -8.50
N GLN A 96 3.18 9.83 -9.69
CA GLN A 96 3.62 8.94 -10.76
C GLN A 96 4.81 8.07 -10.31
N LYS A 97 4.81 6.78 -10.71
CA LYS A 97 5.85 5.79 -10.39
C LYS A 97 6.05 5.50 -8.89
N LYS A 98 5.16 5.96 -8.01
CA LYS A 98 5.24 5.75 -6.54
C LYS A 98 4.41 4.57 -6.03
N GLN A 99 3.92 3.70 -6.92
CA GLN A 99 3.02 2.59 -6.57
C GLN A 99 1.74 3.06 -5.85
N LEU A 100 1.17 4.17 -6.33
CA LEU A 100 0.00 4.82 -5.72
C LEU A 100 -1.28 4.73 -6.59
N ILE A 101 -1.28 3.96 -7.67
CA ILE A 101 -2.40 3.88 -8.61
C ILE A 101 -2.81 2.41 -8.77
N GLY A 102 -4.11 2.14 -8.74
CA GLY A 102 -4.75 0.85 -9.02
C GLY A 102 -6.26 0.93 -8.76
N GLN A 103 -7.06 0.63 -9.78
CA GLN A 103 -8.49 0.97 -9.83
C GLN A 103 -9.29 0.42 -8.65
N ASP A 104 -9.06 -0.83 -8.25
CA ASP A 104 -9.81 -1.47 -7.16
C ASP A 104 -9.21 -1.26 -5.77
N ILE A 105 -8.03 -0.63 -5.68
CA ILE A 105 -7.32 -0.43 -4.41
C ILE A 105 -8.18 0.26 -3.35
N PRO A 106 -8.92 1.36 -3.65
CA PRO A 106 -9.74 2.03 -2.64
C PRO A 106 -10.75 1.10 -1.96
N ASN A 107 -11.36 0.17 -2.70
CA ASN A 107 -12.34 -0.76 -2.14
C ASN A 107 -11.67 -1.78 -1.21
N LEU A 108 -10.47 -2.22 -1.56
CA LEU A 108 -9.70 -3.21 -0.79
C LEU A 108 -9.15 -2.63 0.53
N VAL A 109 -8.81 -1.34 0.56
CA VAL A 109 -8.15 -0.70 1.72
C VAL A 109 -9.11 0.00 2.69
N ARG A 110 -10.33 0.33 2.25
CA ARG A 110 -11.34 1.00 3.12
C ARG A 110 -11.67 0.23 4.41
N PRO A 111 -11.79 -1.12 4.42
CA PRO A 111 -11.98 -1.86 5.67
C PRO A 111 -10.86 -1.61 6.68
N TYR A 112 -9.60 -1.65 6.22
CA TYR A 112 -8.45 -1.38 7.08
C TYR A 112 -8.48 0.05 7.66
N LEU A 113 -8.80 1.07 6.85
CA LEU A 113 -8.93 2.45 7.33
C LEU A 113 -9.96 2.56 8.47
N ALA A 114 -11.10 1.87 8.35
CA ALA A 114 -12.14 1.88 9.38
C ALA A 114 -11.72 1.12 10.63
N GLU A 115 -11.22 -0.11 10.46
CA GLU A 115 -10.78 -0.99 11.56
C GLU A 115 -9.65 -0.37 12.38
N PHE A 116 -8.59 0.14 11.71
CA PHE A 116 -7.44 0.71 12.40
C PHE A 116 -7.77 2.02 13.12
N ARG A 117 -8.58 2.91 12.52
CA ARG A 117 -9.00 4.16 13.19
C ARG A 117 -9.87 3.91 14.42
N ALA A 118 -10.58 2.78 14.47
CA ALA A 118 -11.37 2.36 15.63
C ALA A 118 -10.53 1.62 16.68
N ALA A 119 -9.39 1.04 16.29
CA ALA A 119 -8.50 0.34 17.20
C ALA A 119 -7.90 1.30 18.24
N ARG A 120 -7.90 0.87 19.50
CA ARG A 120 -7.29 1.61 20.62
C ARG A 120 -6.20 0.79 21.31
N GLU A 121 -6.45 -0.50 21.47
CA GLU A 121 -5.54 -1.43 22.13
C GLU A 121 -4.70 -2.23 21.14
N TYR A 122 -3.54 -2.71 21.59
CA TYR A 122 -2.59 -3.51 20.83
C TYR A 122 -3.25 -4.61 19.98
N HIS A 123 -4.08 -5.48 20.57
CA HIS A 123 -4.68 -6.61 19.85
C HIS A 123 -5.67 -6.18 18.76
N ALA A 124 -6.34 -5.03 18.93
CA ALA A 124 -7.21 -4.47 17.91
C ALA A 124 -6.39 -3.89 16.75
N LYS A 125 -5.27 -3.22 17.05
CA LYS A 125 -4.31 -2.70 16.07
C LYS A 125 -3.70 -3.86 15.26
N MET A 126 -3.21 -4.88 15.95
CA MET A 126 -2.66 -6.10 15.33
C MET A 126 -3.69 -6.80 14.44
N ARG A 127 -4.95 -6.92 14.87
CA ARG A 127 -6.00 -7.52 14.05
C ARG A 127 -6.25 -6.75 12.76
N ALA A 128 -6.28 -5.42 12.82
CA ALA A 128 -6.45 -4.59 11.62
C ALA A 128 -5.26 -4.75 10.66
N ILE A 129 -4.03 -4.74 11.19
CA ILE A 129 -2.80 -4.96 10.40
C ILE A 129 -2.82 -6.36 9.77
N ASP A 130 -3.16 -7.38 10.54
CA ASP A 130 -3.21 -8.77 10.07
C ASP A 130 -4.30 -8.98 9.02
N ASN A 131 -5.49 -8.42 9.22
CA ASN A 131 -6.56 -8.43 8.22
C ASN A 131 -6.12 -7.81 6.89
N LEU A 132 -5.34 -6.73 6.93
CA LEU A 132 -4.80 -6.10 5.71
C LEU A 132 -3.78 -7.02 5.03
N LEU A 133 -2.81 -7.55 5.76
CA LEU A 133 -1.79 -8.45 5.21
C LEU A 133 -2.40 -9.78 4.71
N HIS A 134 -3.44 -10.27 5.38
CA HIS A 134 -4.16 -11.48 4.97
C HIS A 134 -4.88 -11.29 3.64
N ARG A 135 -5.45 -10.11 3.36
CA ARG A 135 -6.02 -9.79 2.04
C ARG A 135 -4.96 -9.85 0.95
N PHE A 136 -3.75 -9.33 1.23
CA PHE A 136 -2.64 -9.44 0.28
C PHE A 136 -2.26 -10.90 -0.01
N HIS A 137 -2.30 -11.74 1.02
CA HIS A 137 -2.00 -13.17 0.89
C HIS A 137 -3.10 -13.94 0.13
N TRP A 138 -4.38 -13.56 0.26
CA TRP A 138 -5.45 -14.16 -0.53
C TRP A 138 -5.34 -13.82 -2.02
N GLU A 139 -5.00 -12.58 -2.37
CA GLU A 139 -4.78 -12.17 -3.77
C GLU A 139 -3.71 -13.03 -4.44
N ILE A 140 -2.63 -13.35 -3.71
CA ILE A 140 -1.54 -14.23 -4.16
C ILE A 140 -2.06 -15.66 -4.50
N ARG A 141 -3.09 -16.15 -3.80
CA ARG A 141 -3.61 -17.51 -3.98
C ARG A 141 -4.73 -17.61 -5.03
N GLY A 142 -5.58 -16.59 -5.12
CA GLY A 142 -6.89 -16.67 -5.79
C GLY A 142 -6.92 -16.20 -7.25
N GLU A 143 -6.13 -15.19 -7.62
CA GLU A 143 -6.12 -14.66 -8.98
C GLU A 143 -4.71 -14.18 -9.37
N PRO A 144 -4.27 -14.39 -10.62
CA PRO A 144 -2.94 -14.00 -11.06
C PRO A 144 -2.83 -12.48 -11.36
N THR A 145 -3.55 -11.65 -10.58
CA THR A 145 -3.47 -10.20 -10.64
C THR A 145 -2.32 -9.71 -9.76
N ARG A 146 -1.80 -8.52 -10.07
CA ARG A 146 -0.70 -7.90 -9.33
C ARG A 146 -1.07 -7.72 -7.85
N PRO A 147 -0.26 -8.20 -6.88
CA PRO A 147 -0.66 -8.22 -5.47
C PRO A 147 -0.68 -6.80 -4.91
N LEU A 148 -1.69 -6.44 -4.14
CA LEU A 148 -1.79 -5.13 -3.49
C LEU A 148 -0.60 -4.83 -2.56
N ALA A 149 0.05 -5.88 -2.03
CA ALA A 149 1.20 -5.78 -1.13
C ALA A 149 2.32 -4.87 -1.65
N VAL A 150 2.61 -4.89 -2.95
CA VAL A 150 3.69 -4.09 -3.56
C VAL A 150 3.42 -2.58 -3.49
N ASN A 151 2.14 -2.19 -3.36
CA ASN A 151 1.73 -0.80 -3.15
C ASN A 151 1.99 -0.36 -1.71
N PHE A 152 2.14 -1.29 -0.77
CA PHE A 152 2.26 -1.02 0.65
C PHE A 152 3.65 -1.27 1.23
N ILE A 153 4.34 -2.32 0.79
CA ILE A 153 5.59 -2.78 1.42
C ILE A 153 6.78 -2.38 0.55
N ASP A 154 7.87 -1.94 1.16
CA ASP A 154 9.10 -1.44 0.53
C ASP A 154 9.96 -2.52 -0.17
N LEU A 155 9.32 -3.54 -0.73
CA LEU A 155 9.94 -4.65 -1.45
C LEU A 155 9.52 -4.66 -2.93
N ARG A 156 10.23 -5.46 -3.74
CA ARG A 156 9.80 -5.78 -5.11
C ARG A 156 8.79 -6.92 -5.07
N LEU A 157 8.14 -7.20 -6.21
CA LEU A 157 7.06 -8.20 -6.30
C LEU A 157 7.43 -9.57 -5.68
N PHE A 158 8.53 -10.18 -6.13
CA PHE A 158 8.90 -11.51 -5.64
C PHE A 158 9.38 -11.49 -4.19
N ASP A 159 10.09 -10.41 -3.82
CA ASP A 159 10.57 -10.21 -2.46
C ASP A 159 9.39 -10.02 -1.48
N VAL A 160 8.33 -9.32 -1.90
CA VAL A 160 7.12 -9.14 -1.07
C VAL A 160 6.34 -10.44 -0.91
N VAL A 161 6.27 -11.27 -1.95
CA VAL A 161 5.58 -12.58 -1.85
C VAL A 161 6.33 -13.50 -0.89
N ARG A 162 7.66 -13.62 -1.04
CA ARG A 162 8.50 -14.38 -0.09
C ARG A 162 8.37 -13.85 1.32
N PHE A 163 8.37 -12.52 1.46
CA PHE A 163 8.20 -11.87 2.76
C PHE A 163 6.87 -12.24 3.42
N LEU A 164 5.74 -12.11 2.71
CA LEU A 164 4.42 -12.45 3.24
C LEU A 164 4.31 -13.93 3.62
N ILE A 165 4.87 -14.84 2.80
CA ILE A 165 4.92 -16.27 3.13
C ILE A 165 5.74 -16.50 4.41
N SER A 166 6.89 -15.82 4.56
CA SER A 166 7.74 -15.95 5.75
C SER A 166 7.13 -15.38 7.04
N LEU A 167 6.07 -14.58 6.95
CA LEU A 167 5.31 -14.15 8.12
C LEU A 167 4.30 -15.22 8.57
N ALA A 168 3.80 -16.02 7.64
CA ALA A 168 2.79 -17.04 7.89
C ALA A 168 3.38 -18.40 8.30
N TYR A 169 4.62 -18.68 7.89
CA TYR A 169 5.28 -19.97 8.07
C TYR A 169 6.67 -19.82 8.69
N PRO A 170 7.09 -20.73 9.59
CA PRO A 170 8.46 -20.78 10.09
C PRO A 170 9.49 -21.00 8.98
N GLU A 171 10.74 -20.64 9.25
CA GLU A 171 11.85 -20.94 8.35
C GLU A 171 12.00 -22.46 8.18
N GLY A 172 12.14 -22.91 6.93
CA GLY A 172 12.27 -24.33 6.58
C GLY A 172 10.94 -25.11 6.50
N ASP A 173 9.78 -24.48 6.67
CA ASP A 173 8.49 -25.13 6.49
C ASP A 173 8.26 -25.51 5.01
N GLU A 174 8.03 -26.80 4.74
CA GLU A 174 7.76 -27.29 3.39
C GLU A 174 6.48 -26.69 2.79
N GLU A 175 5.50 -26.30 3.62
CA GLU A 175 4.29 -25.62 3.17
C GLU A 175 4.61 -24.23 2.62
N ALA A 176 5.60 -23.52 3.20
CA ALA A 176 6.05 -22.23 2.67
C ALA A 176 6.58 -22.37 1.23
N ALA A 177 7.39 -23.40 0.98
CA ALA A 177 7.90 -23.71 -0.36
C ALA A 177 6.76 -24.04 -1.33
N ARG A 178 5.81 -24.88 -0.92
CA ARG A 178 4.63 -25.22 -1.73
C ARG A 178 3.77 -24.00 -2.08
N GLN A 179 3.56 -23.10 -1.13
CA GLN A 179 2.80 -21.86 -1.35
C GLN A 179 3.51 -20.93 -2.34
N TYR A 180 4.83 -20.79 -2.22
CA TYR A 180 5.63 -20.00 -3.16
C TYR A 180 5.59 -20.59 -4.58
N ASP A 181 5.76 -21.90 -4.71
CA ASP A 181 5.71 -22.59 -6.01
C ASP A 181 4.33 -22.46 -6.66
N THR A 182 3.26 -22.59 -5.87
CA THR A 182 1.89 -22.40 -6.34
C THR A 182 1.69 -20.99 -6.90
N TRP A 183 2.12 -19.97 -6.15
CA TRP A 183 2.08 -18.59 -6.64
C TRP A 183 2.91 -18.42 -7.91
N LEU A 184 4.12 -18.97 -7.98
CA LEU A 184 4.99 -18.86 -9.15
C LEU A 184 4.35 -19.50 -10.39
N MET A 185 3.72 -20.68 -10.25
CA MET A 185 2.98 -21.33 -11.34
C MET A 185 1.79 -20.49 -11.82
N ASN A 186 1.09 -19.80 -10.91
CA ASN A 186 0.00 -18.90 -11.27
C ASN A 186 0.52 -17.62 -11.93
N ALA A 187 1.65 -17.08 -11.47
CA ALA A 187 2.29 -15.91 -12.04
C ALA A 187 2.72 -16.15 -13.49
N LYS A 188 3.32 -17.31 -13.79
CA LYS A 188 3.71 -17.71 -15.17
C LYS A 188 2.52 -17.82 -16.14
N LYS A 189 1.31 -18.06 -15.64
CA LYS A 189 0.09 -18.10 -16.46
C LYS A 189 -0.48 -16.71 -16.74
N SER A 190 0.06 -15.68 -16.09
CA SER A 190 -0.40 -14.30 -16.20
C SER A 190 0.45 -13.49 -17.15
N ARG A 191 -0.20 -12.69 -18.00
CA ARG A 191 0.50 -11.64 -18.75
C ARG A 191 0.95 -10.46 -17.88
N TRP A 192 0.45 -10.37 -16.64
CA TRP A 192 0.78 -9.29 -15.71
C TRP A 192 2.21 -9.32 -15.19
N TYR A 193 2.90 -10.45 -15.33
CA TYR A 193 4.21 -10.69 -14.73
C TYR A 193 5.30 -11.01 -15.74
N GLU A 194 5.02 -10.89 -17.05
CA GLU A 194 5.98 -11.22 -18.12
C GLU A 194 7.31 -10.49 -17.92
N ASN A 195 7.26 -9.16 -17.73
CA ASN A 195 8.47 -8.35 -17.53
C ASN A 195 9.20 -8.73 -16.24
N GLU A 196 8.49 -8.90 -15.12
CA GLU A 196 9.11 -9.22 -13.85
C GLU A 196 9.69 -10.65 -13.81
N LEU A 197 9.10 -11.59 -14.55
CA LEU A 197 9.64 -12.95 -14.73
C LEU A 197 10.90 -12.92 -15.62
N GLU A 198 10.88 -12.15 -16.72
CA GLU A 198 12.04 -11.95 -17.60
C GLU A 198 13.22 -11.31 -16.87
N GLU A 199 12.99 -10.24 -16.08
CA GLU A 199 14.02 -9.58 -15.26
C GLU A 199 14.71 -10.55 -14.28
N MET A 200 14.02 -11.63 -13.91
CA MET A 200 14.52 -12.64 -12.97
C MET A 200 15.10 -13.88 -13.64
N GLY A 201 15.10 -13.95 -14.97
CA GLY A 201 15.57 -15.12 -15.72
C GLY A 201 14.70 -16.36 -15.47
N ILE A 202 13.41 -16.17 -15.18
CA ILE A 202 12.45 -17.24 -14.99
C ILE A 202 11.67 -17.43 -16.30
N GLU A 203 11.95 -18.53 -17.00
CA GLU A 203 11.20 -18.99 -18.19
C GLU A 203 9.79 -19.50 -17.84
#